data_AF-A0A2W2AN18-F1
#
_entry.id   AF-A0A2W2AN18-F1
#
_cell.length_a   1.000
_cell.length_b   1.000
_cell.length_c   1.000
_cell.angle_alpha   90.00
_cell.angle_beta   90.00
_cell.angle_gamma   90.00
#
_symmetry.space_group_name_H-M   'P 1'
#
loop_
_entity.id
_entity.type
_entity.pdbx_description
1 polymer ?
#
loop_
_entity_poly.entity_id
_entity_poly.type
_entity_poly.pdbx_seq_one_letter_code
_entity_poly.pdbx_strand_id
1 'polypeptide(L)'
;MSGLQDIWQNNDPHGLSQEKLMAYLEGKLSDEERHEVEAWLANEGMEADALEGLMDIPAEETQESVNRLNFQLRQQLIQKRERRKRYIRETPWSWVAIGVILILAALAFWIIHLSLKHKT
;
A
#
# COMPACT_ATOMS: atom_id res chain seq x y z
N MET A 1 -13.20 0.26 -5.88
CA MET A 1 -12.06 0.39 -4.95
C MET A 1 -12.37 -0.38 -3.66
N SER A 2 -12.75 -1.65 -3.74
CA SER A 2 -13.33 -2.37 -2.60
C SER A 2 -12.33 -3.29 -1.88
N GLY A 3 -11.32 -3.80 -2.59
CA GLY A 3 -10.37 -4.77 -2.02
C GLY A 3 -9.38 -4.22 -0.99
N LEU A 4 -9.44 -2.94 -0.61
CA LEU A 4 -8.64 -2.39 0.50
C LEU A 4 -9.43 -2.35 1.82
N GLN A 5 -10.77 -2.42 1.77
CA GLN A 5 -11.61 -2.47 2.97
C GLN A 5 -11.60 -3.87 3.59
N ASP A 6 -11.60 -4.93 2.76
CA ASP A 6 -11.57 -6.33 3.22
C ASP A 6 -10.31 -6.70 4.03
N ILE A 7 -9.16 -6.08 3.71
CA ILE A 7 -7.87 -6.41 4.37
C ILE A 7 -7.74 -5.82 5.77
N TRP A 8 -8.53 -4.79 6.08
CA TRP A 8 -8.60 -4.19 7.42
C TRP A 8 -9.86 -4.61 8.18
N GLN A 9 -10.91 -5.03 7.47
CA GLN A 9 -12.12 -5.58 8.09
C GLN A 9 -11.93 -7.00 8.64
N ASN A 10 -10.86 -7.67 8.26
CA ASN A 10 -10.43 -8.90 8.92
C ASN A 10 -9.64 -8.56 10.20
N ASN A 11 -10.26 -7.79 11.11
CA ASN A 11 -9.98 -7.96 12.53
C ASN A 11 -10.35 -9.41 12.84
N ASP A 12 -9.48 -10.14 13.52
CA ASP A 12 -9.67 -11.56 13.79
C ASP A 12 -11.13 -11.90 14.11
N PRO A 13 -11.73 -12.92 13.46
CA PRO A 13 -13.09 -13.39 13.81
C PRO A 13 -13.22 -13.82 15.28
N HIS A 14 -12.08 -13.94 15.97
CA HIS A 14 -11.90 -14.35 17.35
C HIS A 14 -11.30 -13.25 18.25
N GLY A 15 -10.96 -12.08 17.70
CA GLY A 15 -10.25 -11.02 18.41
C GLY A 15 -11.16 -9.88 18.86
N LEU A 16 -10.84 -9.30 20.03
CA LEU A 16 -11.57 -8.19 20.62
C LEU A 16 -11.52 -6.94 19.69
N SER A 17 -12.61 -6.17 19.60
CA SER A 17 -12.64 -5.01 18.71
C SER A 17 -11.66 -3.92 19.18
N GLN A 18 -11.01 -3.25 18.22
CA GLN A 18 -10.09 -2.14 18.51
C GLN A 18 -10.75 -1.01 19.33
N GLU A 19 -12.04 -0.77 19.12
CA GLU A 19 -12.83 0.20 19.89
C GLU A 19 -12.97 -0.23 21.36
N LYS A 20 -13.16 -1.53 21.64
CA LYS A 20 -13.28 -2.06 23.00
C LYS A 20 -11.94 -2.00 23.76
N LEU A 21 -10.83 -2.25 23.06
CA LEU A 21 -9.46 -2.06 23.56
C LEU A 21 -9.17 -0.60 23.91
N MET A 22 -9.56 0.34 23.03
CA MET A 22 -9.36 1.76 23.28
C MET A 22 -10.20 2.24 24.47
N ALA A 23 -11.46 1.81 24.56
CA ALA A 23 -12.33 2.13 25.68
C ALA A 23 -11.83 1.52 27.00
N TYR A 24 -11.13 0.38 26.96
CA TYR A 24 -10.48 -0.24 28.11
C TYR A 24 -9.32 0.64 28.62
N LEU A 25 -8.47 1.11 27.71
CA LEU A 25 -7.36 2.04 28.02
C LEU A 25 -7.87 3.39 28.56
N GLU A 26 -9.01 3.86 28.06
CA GLU A 26 -9.65 5.10 28.51
C GLU A 26 -10.45 4.94 29.82
N GLY A 27 -10.58 3.72 30.37
CA GLY A 27 -11.32 3.44 31.60
C GLY A 27 -12.84 3.60 31.49
N LYS A 28 -13.41 3.48 30.28
CA LYS A 28 -14.84 3.70 29.99
C LYS A 28 -15.69 2.41 29.94
N LEU A 29 -15.08 1.24 30.15
CA LEU A 29 -15.77 -0.07 30.12
C LEU A 29 -16.51 -0.35 31.44
N SER A 30 -17.60 -1.14 31.37
CA SER A 30 -18.21 -1.72 32.57
C SER A 30 -17.31 -2.78 33.20
N ASP A 31 -17.53 -3.11 34.48
CA ASP A 31 -16.73 -4.13 35.16
C ASP A 31 -16.86 -5.52 34.51
N GLU A 32 -18.03 -5.85 33.94
CA GLU A 32 -18.20 -7.12 33.20
C GLU A 32 -17.40 -7.13 31.90
N GLU A 33 -17.45 -6.03 31.14
CA GLU A 33 -16.71 -5.92 29.89
C GLU A 33 -15.21 -5.92 30.12
N ARG A 34 -14.75 -5.27 31.19
CA ARG A 34 -13.33 -5.20 31.56
C ARG A 34 -12.78 -6.59 31.87
N HIS A 35 -13.54 -7.41 32.59
CA HIS A 35 -13.16 -8.77 32.91
C HIS A 35 -13.03 -9.66 31.66
N GLU A 36 -13.90 -9.47 30.67
CA GLU A 36 -13.82 -10.16 29.38
C GLU A 36 -12.55 -9.79 28.61
N VAL A 37 -12.16 -8.51 28.62
CA VAL A 37 -10.90 -8.04 28.02
C VAL A 37 -9.68 -8.63 28.74
N GLU A 38 -9.68 -8.62 30.07
CA GLU A 38 -8.60 -9.20 30.89
C GLU A 38 -8.46 -10.72 30.66
N ALA A 39 -9.56 -11.45 30.54
CA ALA A 39 -9.56 -12.89 30.26
C ALA A 39 -9.01 -13.21 28.86
N TRP A 40 -9.30 -12.35 27.88
CA TRP A 40 -8.78 -12.49 26.52
C TRP A 40 -7.29 -12.13 26.44
N LEU A 41 -6.87 -11.01 27.04
CA LEU A 41 -5.45 -10.62 27.14
C LEU A 41 -4.59 -11.68 27.84
N ALA A 42 -5.13 -12.35 28.86
CA ALA A 42 -4.42 -13.44 29.55
C ALA A 42 -4.17 -14.66 28.66
N ASN A 43 -4.96 -14.84 27.60
CA ASN A 43 -4.83 -15.95 26.65
C ASN A 43 -3.92 -15.57 25.46
N GLU A 44 -3.82 -14.29 25.12
CA GLU A 44 -3.04 -13.76 23.99
C GLU A 44 -1.79 -13.00 24.47
N GLY A 45 -0.68 -13.73 24.69
CA GLY A 45 0.54 -13.14 25.27
C GLY A 45 1.18 -12.00 24.45
N MET A 46 1.03 -12.00 23.12
CA MET A 46 1.59 -10.94 22.27
C MET A 46 0.80 -9.63 22.36
N GLU A 47 -0.52 -9.72 22.51
CA GLU A 47 -1.39 -8.54 22.57
C GLU A 47 -1.33 -7.89 23.96
N ALA A 48 -1.20 -8.70 25.01
CA ALA A 48 -0.92 -8.22 26.36
C ALA A 48 0.38 -7.41 26.41
N ASP A 49 1.48 -7.95 25.87
CA ASP A 49 2.77 -7.24 25.82
C ASP A 49 2.67 -5.92 25.02
N ALA A 50 1.91 -5.92 23.92
CA ALA A 50 1.69 -4.73 23.11
C ALA A 50 0.82 -3.68 23.83
N LEU A 51 -0.16 -4.12 24.63
CA LEU A 51 -1.04 -3.24 25.39
C LEU A 51 -0.30 -2.58 26.56
N GLU A 52 0.54 -3.35 27.27
CA GLU A 52 1.36 -2.84 28.37
C GLU A 52 2.29 -1.72 27.89
N GLY A 53 2.97 -1.92 26.75
CA GLY A 53 3.77 -0.86 26.14
C GLY A 53 2.98 0.36 25.65
N LEU A 54 1.68 0.22 25.39
CA LEU A 54 0.79 1.32 25.02
C LEU A 54 0.27 2.08 26.24
N MET A 55 0.08 1.40 27.37
CA MET A 55 -0.35 1.99 28.65
C MET A 55 0.71 2.93 29.25
N ASP A 56 1.98 2.69 28.96
CA ASP A 56 3.09 3.57 29.38
C ASP A 56 3.05 4.96 28.72
N ILE A 57 2.21 5.15 27.69
CA ILE A 57 2.02 6.40 26.97
C ILE A 57 0.66 6.99 27.35
N PRO A 58 0.56 8.30 27.66
CA PRO A 58 -0.72 8.91 27.98
C PRO A 58 -1.72 8.76 26.82
N ALA A 59 -2.97 8.40 27.15
CA ALA A 59 -4.00 8.02 26.17
C ALA A 59 -4.24 9.07 25.07
N GLU A 60 -4.10 10.36 25.40
CA GLU A 60 -4.23 11.46 24.45
C GLU A 60 -3.09 11.46 23.40
N GLU A 61 -1.85 11.24 23.82
CA GLU A 61 -0.69 11.15 22.93
C GLU A 61 -0.69 9.83 22.13
N THR A 62 -1.23 8.77 22.72
CA THR A 62 -1.41 7.46 22.07
C THR A 62 -2.30 7.58 20.84
N GLN A 63 -3.45 8.22 20.97
CA GLN A 63 -4.44 8.31 19.88
C GLN A 63 -3.91 9.18 18.73
N GLU A 64 -3.24 10.29 19.05
CA GLU A 64 -2.58 11.13 18.04
C GLU A 64 -1.43 10.38 17.35
N SER A 65 -0.61 9.65 18.12
CA SER A 65 0.53 8.90 17.60
C SER A 65 0.09 7.78 16.65
N VAL A 66 -0.94 7.02 17.01
CA VAL A 66 -1.53 5.97 16.15
C VAL A 66 -2.07 6.57 14.85
N ASN A 67 -2.79 7.68 14.95
CA ASN A 67 -3.32 8.38 13.77
C ASN A 67 -2.21 8.87 12.84
N ARG A 68 -1.15 9.44 13.41
CA ARG A 68 0.02 9.92 12.67
C ARG A 68 0.77 8.76 11.99
N LEU A 69 0.97 7.66 12.70
CA LEU A 69 1.61 6.45 12.16
C LEU A 69 0.81 5.88 10.98
N ASN A 70 -0.51 5.73 11.15
CA ASN A 70 -1.41 5.28 10.09
C ASN A 70 -1.37 6.20 8.86
N PHE A 71 -1.35 7.51 9.07
CA PHE A 71 -1.23 8.48 7.99
C PHE A 71 0.10 8.34 7.25
N GLN A 72 1.22 8.26 7.97
CA GLN A 72 2.55 8.12 7.38
C GLN A 72 2.70 6.80 6.61
N LEU A 73 2.20 5.68 7.14
CA LEU A 73 2.18 4.39 6.46
C LEU A 73 1.43 4.47 5.13
N ARG A 74 0.21 5.03 5.14
CA ARG A 74 -0.58 5.25 3.91
C ARG A 74 0.19 6.12 2.92
N GLN A 75 0.82 7.18 3.38
CA GLN A 75 1.61 8.07 2.54
C GLN A 75 2.81 7.36 1.90
N GLN A 76 3.56 6.56 2.67
CA GLN A 76 4.70 5.79 2.17
C GLN A 76 4.28 4.72 1.15
N LEU A 77 3.13 4.06 1.37
CA LEU A 77 2.58 3.09 0.42
C LEU A 77 2.19 3.76 -0.91
N ILE A 78 1.52 4.91 -0.85
CA ILE A 78 1.17 5.70 -2.03
C ILE A 78 2.45 6.16 -2.76
N GLN A 79 3.43 6.70 -2.04
CA GLN A 79 4.70 7.15 -2.63
C GLN A 79 5.47 5.99 -3.28
N LYS A 80 5.56 4.82 -2.65
CA LYS A 80 6.20 3.63 -3.23
C LYS A 80 5.46 3.17 -4.50
N ARG A 81 4.13 3.23 -4.51
CA ARG A 81 3.31 2.88 -5.68
C ARG A 81 3.54 3.85 -6.84
N GLU A 82 3.55 5.15 -6.56
CA GLU A 82 3.77 6.19 -7.58
C GLU A 82 5.20 6.16 -8.13
N ARG A 83 6.22 5.87 -7.30
CA ARG A 83 7.60 5.65 -7.77
C ARG A 83 7.72 4.47 -8.72
N ARG A 84 7.06 3.33 -8.43
CA ARG A 84 7.04 2.17 -9.35
C ARG A 84 6.34 2.48 -10.67
N LYS A 85 5.25 3.26 -10.66
CA LYS A 85 4.54 3.65 -11.89
C LYS A 85 5.37 4.57 -12.79
N ARG A 86 6.19 5.45 -12.23
CA ARG A 86 7.08 6.33 -13.02
C ARG A 86 8.16 5.54 -13.75
N TYR A 87 8.79 4.57 -13.08
CA TYR A 87 9.84 3.74 -13.68
C TYR A 87 9.39 2.96 -14.93
N ILE A 88 8.12 2.55 -15.00
CA ILE A 88 7.58 1.79 -16.15
C ILE A 88 7.24 2.71 -17.34
N ARG A 89 7.18 4.04 -17.14
CA ARG A 89 6.82 5.00 -18.20
C ARG A 89 8.00 5.47 -19.05
N GLU A 90 9.22 5.01 -18.77
CA GLU A 90 10.44 5.57 -19.35
C GLU A 90 11.09 4.67 -20.42
N THR A 91 10.38 4.38 -21.52
CA THR A 91 11.04 3.97 -22.77
C THR A 91 10.42 4.66 -23.99
N PRO A 92 10.44 6.01 -24.09
CA PRO A 92 10.08 6.69 -25.34
C PRO A 92 11.06 6.37 -26.49
N TRP A 93 12.29 5.93 -26.17
CA TRP A 93 13.33 5.58 -27.14
C TRP A 93 13.01 4.34 -27.99
N SER A 94 12.21 3.39 -27.46
CA SER A 94 11.84 2.19 -28.22
C SER A 94 11.01 2.52 -29.47
N TRP A 95 10.13 3.52 -29.40
CA TRP A 95 9.33 3.96 -30.54
C TRP A 95 10.18 4.67 -31.61
N VAL A 96 11.18 5.44 -31.18
CA VAL A 96 12.12 6.11 -32.09
C VAL A 96 12.93 5.08 -32.88
N ALA A 97 13.44 4.03 -32.21
CA ALA A 97 14.19 2.97 -32.87
C ALA A 97 13.36 2.25 -33.95
N ILE A 98 12.09 1.95 -33.67
CA ILE A 98 11.17 1.34 -34.65
C ILE A 98 10.96 2.26 -35.85
N GLY A 99 10.75 3.56 -35.61
CA GLY A 99 10.59 4.55 -36.68
C GLY A 99 11.81 4.63 -37.62
N VAL A 100 13.02 4.63 -37.07
CA VAL A 100 14.26 4.67 -37.84
C VAL A 100 14.42 3.43 -38.73
N ILE A 101 14.09 2.24 -38.21
CA ILE A 101 14.15 0.98 -38.96
C ILE A 101 13.16 1.00 -40.14
N LEU A 102 11.94 1.49 -39.92
CA LEU A 102 10.93 1.61 -40.99
C LEU A 102 11.35 2.61 -42.08
N ILE A 103 11.95 3.74 -41.70
CA ILE A 103 12.46 4.72 -42.66
C ILE A 103 13.59 4.12 -43.50
N LEU A 104 14.53 3.40 -42.88
CA LEU A 104 15.60 2.72 -43.60
C LEU A 104 15.06 1.68 -44.59
N ALA A 105 14.05 0.89 -44.19
CA ALA A 105 13.41 -0.08 -45.07
C ALA A 105 12.69 0.60 -46.26
N ALA A 106 11.99 1.71 -46.01
CA ALA A 106 11.33 2.48 -47.05
C ALA A 106 12.32 3.09 -48.05
N LEU A 107 13.44 3.64 -47.57
CA LEU A 107 14.51 4.17 -48.42
C LEU A 107 15.18 3.08 -49.25
N ALA A 108 15.47 1.93 -48.65
CA ALA A 108 16.02 0.77 -49.37
C ALA A 108 15.07 0.32 -50.49
N PHE A 109 13.77 0.22 -50.21
CA PHE A 109 12.75 -0.11 -51.21
C PHE A 109 12.71 0.94 -52.34
N TRP A 110 12.72 2.23 -52.00
CA TRP A 110 12.68 3.31 -52.98
C TRP A 110 13.88 3.28 -53.91
N ILE A 111 15.10 3.09 -53.37
CA ILE A 111 16.34 3.02 -54.15
C ILE A 111 16.30 1.82 -55.12
N ILE A 112 15.86 0.64 -54.65
CA ILE A 112 15.75 -0.54 -55.50
C ILE A 112 14.75 -0.29 -56.64
N HIS A 113 13.57 0.26 -56.33
CA HIS A 113 12.55 0.55 -57.33
C HIS A 113 13.01 1.60 -58.35
N LEU A 114 13.71 2.65 -57.90
CA LEU A 114 14.27 3.68 -58.77
C LEU A 114 15.39 3.12 -59.67
N SER A 115 16.26 2.26 -59.12
CA SER A 115 17.34 1.62 -59.88
C SER A 115 16.82 0.61 -60.89
N LEU A 116 15.70 -0.09 -60.61
CA LEU A 116 15.06 -0.98 -61.59
C LEU A 116 14.41 -0.20 -62.73
N LYS A 117 13.73 0.91 -62.41
CA LYS A 117 13.05 1.75 -63.41
C LYS A 117 14.01 2.48 -64.36
N HIS A 118 15.25 2.74 -63.93
CA HIS A 118 16.25 3.41 -64.77
C HIS A 118 17.01 2.44 -65.71
N LYS A 119 16.86 1.13 -65.54
CA LYS A 119 17.59 0.10 -66.31
C LYS A 119 16.75 -0.58 -67.40
N THR A 120 15.46 -0.26 -67.49
CA THR A 120 14.52 -0.60 -68.58
C THR A 120 14.27 0.60 -69.46
#